data_AF-A0A654TEB0-F1
#
_entry.id   AF-A0A654TEB0-F1
#
_cell.length_a   1.000
_cell.length_b   1.000
_cell.length_c   1.000
_cell.angle_alpha   90.00
_cell.angle_beta   90.00
_cell.angle_gamma   90.00
#
_symmetry.space_group_name_H-M   'P 1'
#
loop_
_entity.id
_entity.type
_entity.pdbx_description
1 polymer ?
#
loop_
_entity_poly.entity_id
_entity_poly.type
_entity_poly.pdbx_seq_one_letter_code
_entity_poly.pdbx_strand_id
1 'polypeptide(L)'
;MPDGAGLVVLDGTVTAELEAEGWAKDRIRELQELRKSTGLDVSDRIRVVMSVPAEREDWARTHRDLIAGEILATDFEFADLADGVAIGDGVRVSIEKT
;
A
#
# COMPACT_ATOMS: atom_id res chain seq x y z
N MET A 1 -28.59 34.05 -22.76
CA MET A 1 -28.43 32.87 -21.90
C MET A 1 -27.04 32.98 -21.29
N PRO A 2 -26.84 33.15 -19.98
CA PRO A 2 -25.52 33.08 -19.41
C PRO A 2 -25.22 31.68 -18.85
N ASP A 3 -24.02 31.27 -19.20
CA ASP A 3 -23.19 30.10 -18.91
C ASP A 3 -23.32 29.51 -17.50
N GLY A 4 -23.55 28.20 -17.46
CA GLY A 4 -23.53 27.38 -16.25
C GLY A 4 -22.11 27.20 -15.73
N ALA A 5 -21.72 27.99 -14.73
CA ALA A 5 -20.60 27.67 -13.87
C ALA A 5 -21.06 26.63 -12.82
N GLY A 6 -20.90 25.35 -13.16
CA GLY A 6 -21.12 24.25 -12.23
C GLY A 6 -20.04 24.25 -11.15
N LEU A 7 -20.36 24.80 -9.98
CA LEU A 7 -19.52 24.68 -8.79
C LEU A 7 -19.58 23.24 -8.30
N VAL A 8 -18.52 22.48 -8.52
CA VAL A 8 -18.34 21.16 -7.90
C VAL A 8 -17.80 21.39 -6.49
N VAL A 9 -18.67 21.31 -5.49
CA VAL A 9 -18.25 21.25 -4.09
C VAL A 9 -17.92 19.78 -3.81
N LEU A 10 -16.63 19.44 -3.85
CA LEU A 10 -16.15 18.18 -3.31
C LEU A 10 -16.15 18.32 -1.78
N ASP A 11 -17.04 17.58 -1.12
CA ASP A 11 -17.03 17.43 0.33
C ASP A 11 -15.67 16.86 0.75
N GLY A 12 -14.85 17.68 1.41
CA GLY A 12 -13.46 17.39 1.75
C GLY A 12 -13.29 16.56 3.01
N THR A 13 -14.37 15.98 3.54
CA THR A 13 -14.32 15.18 4.76
C THR A 13 -13.84 13.77 4.43
N VAL A 14 -12.52 13.58 4.40
CA VAL A 14 -11.94 12.24 4.28
C VAL A 14 -12.33 11.47 5.53
N THR A 15 -13.05 10.37 5.36
CA THR A 15 -13.37 9.46 6.48
C THR A 15 -12.13 8.64 6.82
N ALA A 16 -12.02 8.16 8.06
CA ALA A 16 -10.92 7.28 8.46
C ALA A 16 -10.79 6.03 7.56
N GLU A 17 -11.91 5.57 6.98
CA GLU A 17 -11.95 4.49 6.00
C GLU A 17 -11.29 4.89 4.66
N LEU A 18 -11.56 6.09 4.16
CA LEU A 18 -10.92 6.60 2.95
C LEU A 18 -9.43 6.87 3.15
N GLU A 19 -9.01 7.32 4.35
CA GLU A 19 -7.59 7.46 4.66
C GLU A 19 -6.88 6.10 4.69
N ALA A 20 -7.50 5.09 5.30
CA ALA A 20 -6.97 3.72 5.33
C ALA A 20 -6.86 3.11 3.93
N GLU A 21 -7.87 3.33 3.08
CA GLU A 21 -7.83 2.89 1.69
C GLU A 21 -6.73 3.61 0.90
N GLY A 22 -6.60 4.94 1.08
CA GLY A 22 -5.54 5.73 0.45
C GLY A 22 -4.16 5.22 0.85
N TRP A 23 -3.95 4.99 2.14
CA TRP A 23 -2.71 4.42 2.67
C TRP A 23 -2.39 3.05 2.04
N ALA A 24 -3.39 2.17 1.89
CA ALA A 24 -3.18 0.86 1.27
C ALA A 24 -2.78 0.97 -0.21
N LYS A 25 -3.41 1.88 -0.96
CA LYS A 25 -3.07 2.14 -2.37
C LYS A 25 -1.64 2.67 -2.53
N ASP A 26 -1.21 3.53 -1.61
CA ASP A 26 0.17 4.03 -1.59
C ASP A 26 1.16 2.89 -1.31
N ARG A 27 0.86 1.98 -0.37
CA ARG A 27 1.68 0.78 -0.12
C ARG A 27 1.78 -0.12 -1.36
N ILE A 28 0.69 -0.33 -2.08
CA ILE A 28 0.69 -1.10 -3.32
C ILE A 28 1.62 -0.46 -4.34
N ARG A 29 1.49 0.86 -4.54
CA ARG A 29 2.32 1.59 -5.50
C ARG A 29 3.80 1.47 -5.16
N GLU A 30 4.17 1.70 -3.91
CA GLU A 30 5.56 1.62 -3.45
C GLU A 30 6.12 0.20 -3.58
N LEU A 31 5.34 -0.83 -3.25
CA LEU A 31 5.74 -2.23 -3.44
C LEU A 31 5.97 -2.58 -4.91
N GLN A 32 5.12 -2.09 -5.82
CA GLN A 32 5.31 -2.31 -7.25
C GLN A 32 6.57 -1.62 -7.78
N GLU A 33 6.88 -0.41 -7.29
CA GLU A 33 8.13 0.27 -7.63
C GLU A 33 9.35 -0.44 -7.04
N LEU A 34 9.24 -0.94 -5.80
CA LEU A 34 10.28 -1.74 -5.17
C LEU A 34 10.61 -2.98 -6.01
N ARG A 35 9.59 -3.73 -6.44
CA ARG A 35 9.75 -4.89 -7.33
C ARG A 35 10.58 -4.55 -8.57
N LYS A 36 10.17 -3.50 -9.30
CA LYS A 36 10.90 -3.05 -10.49
C LYS A 36 12.34 -2.69 -10.16
N SER A 37 12.58 -1.96 -9.07
CA SER A 37 13.93 -1.55 -8.65
C SER A 37 14.83 -2.74 -8.25
N THR A 38 14.23 -3.82 -7.75
CA THR A 38 14.90 -5.08 -7.42
C THR A 38 15.05 -6.04 -8.60
N GLY A 39 14.58 -5.65 -9.80
CA GLY A 39 14.65 -6.48 -11.00
C GLY A 39 13.59 -7.58 -11.09
N LEU A 40 12.50 -7.47 -10.32
CA LEU A 40 11.35 -8.37 -10.38
C LEU A 40 10.32 -7.86 -11.40
N ASP A 41 9.71 -8.79 -12.12
CA ASP A 41 8.62 -8.48 -13.04
C ASP A 41 7.29 -8.36 -12.30
N VAL A 42 6.35 -7.56 -12.83
CA VAL A 42 5.01 -7.35 -12.24
C VAL A 42 4.19 -8.65 -12.14
N SER A 43 4.49 -9.62 -13.02
CA SER A 43 3.86 -10.94 -13.05
C SER A 43 4.49 -11.96 -12.10
N ASP A 44 5.63 -11.64 -11.49
CA ASP A 44 6.28 -12.55 -10.54
C ASP A 44 5.42 -12.75 -9.30
N ARG A 45 5.52 -13.93 -8.70
CA ARG A 45 4.95 -14.20 -7.38
C ARG A 45 6.00 -13.95 -6.33
N ILE A 46 5.59 -13.33 -5.23
CA ILE A 46 6.52 -12.93 -4.17
C ILE A 46 5.99 -13.32 -2.79
N ARG A 47 6.91 -13.53 -1.85
CA ARG A 47 6.64 -13.46 -0.43
C ARG A 47 6.93 -12.06 0.07
N VAL A 48 6.09 -11.54 0.95
CA VAL A 48 6.21 -10.20 1.52
C VAL A 48 6.16 -10.28 3.04
N VAL A 49 7.15 -9.67 3.68
CA VAL A 49 7.12 -9.38 5.11
C VAL A 49 7.07 -7.86 5.27
N MET A 50 6.11 -7.36 6.03
CA MET A 50 5.88 -5.94 6.22
C MET A 50 5.93 -5.57 7.71
N SER A 51 6.79 -4.63 8.06
CA SER A 51 6.82 -3.98 9.37
C SER A 51 6.06 -2.68 9.29
N VAL A 52 4.99 -2.57 10.09
CA VAL A 52 4.08 -1.41 10.09
C VAL A 52 4.12 -0.76 11.47
N PRO A 53 4.18 0.58 11.57
CA PRO A 53 4.02 1.27 12.85
C PRO A 53 2.67 0.97 13.50
N ALA A 54 2.63 0.91 14.83
CA ALA A 54 1.41 0.58 15.60
C ALA A 54 0.20 1.45 15.23
N GLU A 55 0.41 2.72 14.89
CA GLU A 55 -0.65 3.66 14.50
C GLU A 55 -1.33 3.33 13.16
N ARG A 56 -0.69 2.50 12.31
CA ARG A 56 -1.20 2.05 11.00
C ARG A 56 -1.47 0.55 10.95
N GLU A 57 -1.28 -0.16 12.06
CA GLU A 57 -1.40 -1.63 12.09
C GLU A 57 -2.82 -2.10 11.73
N ASP A 58 -3.84 -1.42 12.23
CA ASP A 58 -5.24 -1.74 11.90
C ASP A 58 -5.54 -1.54 10.42
N TRP A 59 -4.98 -0.49 9.79
CA TRP A 59 -5.17 -0.21 8.37
C TRP A 59 -4.48 -1.28 7.52
N ALA A 60 -3.26 -1.65 7.91
CA ALA A 60 -2.51 -2.70 7.23
C ALA A 60 -3.21 -4.06 7.33
N ARG A 61 -3.72 -4.43 8.51
CA ARG A 61 -4.48 -5.65 8.71
C ARG A 61 -5.79 -5.65 7.90
N THR A 62 -6.50 -4.53 7.90
CA THR A 62 -7.78 -4.36 7.15
C THR A 62 -7.58 -4.53 5.65
N HIS A 63 -6.52 -3.95 5.09
CA HIS A 63 -6.27 -3.97 3.64
C HIS A 63 -5.24 -5.01 3.21
N ARG A 64 -4.82 -5.91 4.10
CA ARG A 64 -3.80 -6.94 3.83
C ARG A 64 -4.06 -7.69 2.53
N ASP A 65 -5.28 -8.20 2.38
CA ASP A 65 -5.62 -9.06 1.25
C ASP A 65 -5.71 -8.28 -0.07
N LEU A 66 -6.13 -7.02 -0.01
CA LEU A 66 -6.08 -6.10 -1.16
C LEU A 66 -4.62 -5.88 -1.59
N ILE A 67 -3.74 -5.52 -0.65
CA ILE A 67 -2.32 -5.26 -0.94
C ILE A 67 -1.66 -6.51 -1.51
N ALA A 68 -1.86 -7.67 -0.86
CA ALA A 68 -1.30 -8.94 -1.28
C ALA A 68 -1.77 -9.35 -2.69
N GLY A 69 -3.06 -9.18 -2.99
CA GLY A 69 -3.63 -9.50 -4.30
C GLY A 69 -3.04 -8.65 -5.42
N GLU A 70 -2.94 -7.34 -5.21
CA GLU A 70 -2.46 -6.39 -6.22
C GLU A 70 -0.98 -6.59 -6.58
N ILE A 71 -0.17 -7.10 -5.64
CA ILE A 71 1.27 -7.35 -5.85
C ILE A 71 1.61 -8.82 -6.13
N LEU A 72 0.61 -9.69 -6.28
CA LEU A 72 0.77 -11.14 -6.46
C LEU A 72 1.57 -11.81 -5.33
N ALA A 73 1.35 -11.36 -4.09
CA ALA A 73 1.97 -11.97 -2.93
C ALA A 73 1.34 -13.35 -2.65
N THR A 74 2.16 -14.39 -2.66
CA THR A 74 1.74 -15.74 -2.26
C THR A 74 1.70 -15.92 -0.76
N ASP A 75 2.48 -15.10 -0.06
CA ASP A 75 2.54 -15.07 1.39
C ASP A 75 2.78 -13.63 1.85
N PHE A 76 2.03 -13.18 2.85
CA PHE A 76 2.05 -11.80 3.32
C PHE A 76 1.93 -11.78 4.85
N GLU A 77 3.02 -11.42 5.52
CA GLU A 77 3.13 -11.46 6.96
C GLU A 77 3.52 -10.11 7.54
N PHE A 78 3.07 -9.86 8.77
CA PHE A 78 3.51 -8.70 9.55
C PHE A 78 4.54 -9.13 10.58
N ALA A 79 5.73 -8.53 10.53
CA ALA A 79 6.80 -8.79 11.48
C ALA A 79 7.71 -7.56 11.59
N ASP A 80 8.44 -7.44 12.70
CA ASP A 80 9.44 -6.40 12.87
C ASP A 80 10.62 -6.64 11.92
N LEU A 81 10.98 -5.61 11.15
CA LEU A 81 12.03 -5.66 10.12
C LEU A 81 13.02 -4.52 10.34
N ALA A 82 14.13 -4.81 11.00
CA ALA A 82 15.22 -3.85 11.14
C ALA A 82 15.91 -3.55 9.81
N ASP A 83 16.16 -4.59 9.00
CA ASP A 83 16.91 -4.52 7.74
C ASP A 83 16.03 -4.44 6.47
N GLY A 84 14.72 -4.20 6.64
CA GLY A 84 13.78 -4.06 5.52
C GLY A 84 13.96 -2.74 4.76
N VAL A 85 13.52 -2.74 3.49
CA VAL A 85 13.50 -1.55 2.64
C VAL A 85 12.39 -0.62 3.10
N ALA A 86 12.73 0.64 3.40
CA ALA A 86 11.73 1.65 3.76
C ALA A 86 10.95 2.10 2.52
N ILE A 87 9.62 1.99 2.57
CA ILE A 87 8.75 2.33 1.44
C ILE A 87 7.93 3.61 1.67
N GLY A 88 7.60 3.96 2.92
CA GLY A 88 6.87 5.19 3.26
C GLY A 88 6.21 5.07 4.63
N ASP A 89 5.79 6.18 5.27
CA ASP A 89 5.03 6.19 6.54
C ASP A 89 5.63 5.32 7.66
N GLY A 90 6.96 5.22 7.75
CA GLY A 90 7.64 4.37 8.73
C GLY A 90 7.53 2.86 8.47
N VAL A 91 6.96 2.46 7.33
CA VAL A 91 6.81 1.07 6.90
C VAL A 91 8.10 0.56 6.27
N ARG A 92 8.49 -0.65 6.66
CA ARG A 92 9.59 -1.39 6.05
C ARG A 92 9.10 -2.71 5.48
N VAL A 93 9.68 -3.14 4.37
CA VAL A 93 9.31 -4.38 3.70
C VAL A 93 10.51 -5.20 3.27
N SER A 94 10.35 -6.51 3.28
CA SER A 94 11.22 -7.46 2.58
C SER A 94 10.37 -8.19 1.54
N ILE A 95 10.90 -8.32 0.32
CA ILE A 95 10.26 -9.06 -0.75
C ILE A 95 11.21 -10.11 -1.31
N GLU A 96 10.69 -11.31 -1.54
CA GLU A 96 11.45 -12.44 -2.08
C GLU A 96 10.62 -13.12 -3.18
N LYS A 97 11.25 -13.45 -4.31
CA LYS A 97 10.57 -14.17 -5.39
C LYS A 97 10.33 -15.62 -4.97
N THR A 98 9.11 -16.10 -5.19
CA THR A 98 8.70 -17.49 -4.95
C THR A 98 8.84 -18.34 -6.20
#